data_AF-A0A6G3CIX4-F1
#
_entry.id   AF-A0A6G3CIX4-F1
#
_cell.length_a   1.000
_cell.length_b   1.000
_cell.length_c   1.000
_cell.angle_alpha   90.00
_cell.angle_beta   90.00
_cell.angle_gamma   90.00
#
_symmetry.space_group_name_H-M   'P 1'
#
loop_
_entity.id
_entity.type
_entity.pdbx_description
1 polymer ?
#
loop_
_entity_poly.entity_id
_entity_poly.type
_entity_poly.pdbx_seq_one_letter_code
_entity_poly.pdbx_strand_id
1 'polypeptide(L)'
;PAPQHPSPSIPLTPAPDPRPPAIPSPSPFSPGPAAPAAERLRVVVADDNPVVRAGLGVLLSGRADIQVVAEAADGREAYERTLEHRPDVVLLDVRMPGVDGISALPHLVGIAPVLMLTYSRESEIVHEALRLGAGGYLVHGEFTANQLVQAVRDTKDGRANFTVTAADALLAHMRHGAPPQRGPLPEGLGSALATAPAPPPPHIAEPSESLSQLQPVVGQSSVSGGSVSTPNRQQYGLSSREVEVMDLIASGMSNQQIAATCFISEKTVKNHINRIFTKLHSATRSEAIAHWLGTAPRNPGRQP
;
A
#
# COMPACT_ATOMS: atom_id res chain seq x y z
N PRO A 1 -79.76 -74.46 -50.48
CA PRO A 1 -80.10 -73.04 -50.21
C PRO A 1 -79.37 -72.54 -48.96
N ALA A 2 -78.34 -71.71 -49.18
CA ALA A 2 -77.50 -71.05 -48.17
C ALA A 2 -78.22 -69.84 -47.52
N PRO A 3 -77.61 -69.07 -46.59
CA PRO A 3 -76.48 -69.34 -45.68
C PRO A 3 -76.75 -68.97 -44.19
N GLN A 4 -75.76 -69.30 -43.37
CA GLN A 4 -75.58 -68.95 -41.96
C GLN A 4 -75.15 -67.48 -41.78
N HIS A 5 -75.53 -66.84 -40.66
CA HIS A 5 -74.73 -65.79 -40.02
C HIS A 5 -74.90 -65.85 -38.48
N PRO A 6 -73.80 -65.93 -37.71
CA PRO A 6 -73.81 -66.01 -36.25
C PRO A 6 -73.81 -64.63 -35.56
N SER A 7 -74.46 -64.58 -34.40
CA SER A 7 -74.54 -63.42 -33.50
C SER A 7 -73.17 -63.00 -32.94
N PRO A 8 -72.91 -61.69 -32.73
CA PRO A 8 -71.61 -61.21 -32.28
C PRO A 8 -71.39 -61.41 -30.77
N SER A 9 -70.27 -62.06 -30.46
CA SER A 9 -69.70 -62.17 -29.11
C SER A 9 -69.11 -60.83 -28.68
N ILE A 10 -69.58 -60.29 -27.55
CA ILE A 10 -68.99 -59.12 -26.89
C ILE A 10 -67.80 -59.61 -26.02
N PRO A 11 -66.58 -59.10 -26.20
CA PRO A 11 -65.46 -59.44 -25.32
C PRO A 11 -65.57 -58.67 -23.99
N LEU A 12 -65.63 -59.43 -22.90
CA LEU A 12 -65.52 -58.93 -21.52
C LEU A 12 -64.09 -58.41 -21.29
N THR A 13 -63.95 -57.11 -21.08
CA THR A 13 -62.67 -56.47 -20.75
C THR A 13 -62.28 -56.82 -19.30
N PRO A 14 -61.04 -57.27 -19.01
CA PRO A 14 -60.63 -57.48 -17.63
C PRO A 14 -60.40 -56.15 -16.91
N ALA A 15 -60.87 -56.06 -15.67
CA ALA A 15 -60.68 -54.92 -14.78
C ALA A 15 -59.18 -54.67 -14.48
N PRO A 16 -58.73 -53.42 -14.28
CA PRO A 16 -57.35 -53.13 -13.92
C PRO A 16 -57.07 -53.49 -12.45
N ASP A 17 -55.97 -54.22 -12.24
CA ASP A 17 -55.38 -54.50 -10.92
C ASP A 17 -55.11 -53.21 -10.12
N PRO A 18 -55.46 -53.14 -8.82
CA PRO A 18 -55.05 -52.04 -7.95
C PRO A 18 -53.63 -52.29 -7.45
N ARG A 19 -52.62 -52.03 -8.29
CA ARG A 19 -51.23 -51.93 -7.80
C ARG A 19 -51.06 -50.61 -7.05
N PRO A 20 -50.53 -50.62 -5.80
CA PRO A 20 -50.20 -49.39 -5.10
C PRO A 20 -49.13 -48.60 -5.87
N PRO A 21 -49.12 -47.26 -5.79
CA PRO A 21 -48.13 -46.44 -6.50
C PRO A 21 -46.72 -46.83 -6.02
N ALA A 22 -45.86 -47.19 -6.97
CA ALA A 22 -44.46 -47.42 -6.71
C ALA A 22 -43.83 -46.14 -6.15
N ILE A 23 -43.35 -46.21 -4.91
CA ILE A 23 -42.51 -45.16 -4.33
C ILE A 23 -41.22 -45.14 -5.16
N PRO A 24 -40.85 -44.01 -5.80
CA PRO A 24 -39.61 -43.95 -6.54
C PRO A 24 -38.44 -44.16 -5.57
N SER A 25 -37.65 -45.20 -5.80
CA SER A 25 -36.39 -45.42 -5.11
C SER A 25 -35.50 -44.19 -5.27
N PRO A 26 -34.93 -43.61 -4.19
CA PRO A 26 -34.05 -42.46 -4.31
C PRO A 26 -32.83 -42.88 -5.15
N SER A 27 -32.62 -42.20 -6.27
CA SER A 27 -31.43 -42.40 -7.09
C SER A 27 -30.18 -42.17 -6.23
N PRO A 28 -29.19 -43.08 -6.22
CA PRO A 28 -27.95 -42.94 -5.43
C PRO A 28 -27.05 -41.79 -5.91
N PHE A 29 -27.49 -41.02 -6.90
CA PHE A 29 -26.79 -39.88 -7.50
C PHE A 29 -27.65 -38.61 -7.52
N SER A 30 -28.54 -38.43 -6.55
CA SER A 30 -29.02 -37.08 -6.27
C SER A 30 -27.82 -36.31 -5.71
N PRO A 31 -27.33 -35.23 -6.37
CA PRO A 31 -26.38 -34.36 -5.68
C PRO A 31 -27.12 -33.90 -4.42
N GLY A 32 -26.61 -34.29 -3.25
CA GLY A 32 -27.08 -33.72 -1.99
C GLY A 32 -27.02 -32.20 -2.09
N PRO A 33 -27.76 -31.46 -1.24
CA PRO A 33 -27.62 -30.00 -1.20
C PRO A 33 -26.12 -29.69 -1.23
N ALA A 34 -25.69 -29.00 -2.29
CA ALA A 34 -24.28 -28.78 -2.56
C ALA A 34 -23.65 -28.35 -1.25
N ALA A 35 -22.68 -29.12 -0.75
CA ALA A 35 -21.92 -28.73 0.44
C ALA A 35 -21.60 -27.24 0.26
N PRO A 36 -21.86 -26.37 1.26
CA PRO A 36 -21.73 -24.93 1.07
C PRO A 36 -20.36 -24.70 0.44
N ALA A 37 -20.36 -24.18 -0.79
CA ALA A 37 -19.14 -23.96 -1.55
C ALA A 37 -18.20 -23.23 -0.60
N ALA A 38 -17.08 -23.85 -0.23
CA ALA A 38 -16.17 -23.31 0.77
C ALA A 38 -15.98 -21.82 0.47
N GLU A 39 -16.47 -20.97 1.37
CA GLU A 39 -16.84 -19.60 1.04
C GLU A 39 -15.58 -18.86 0.57
N ARG A 40 -15.47 -18.64 -0.75
CA ARG A 40 -14.26 -18.08 -1.36
C ARG A 40 -14.08 -16.67 -0.82
N LEU A 41 -12.86 -16.35 -0.43
CA LEU A 41 -12.48 -15.02 0.02
C LEU A 41 -12.75 -13.99 -1.08
N ARG A 42 -13.66 -13.06 -0.81
CA ARG A 42 -14.15 -12.07 -1.76
C ARG A 42 -13.28 -10.83 -1.69
N VAL A 43 -12.66 -10.47 -2.80
CA VAL A 43 -11.66 -9.39 -2.85
C VAL A 43 -12.07 -8.34 -3.86
N VAL A 44 -11.99 -7.07 -3.49
CA VAL A 44 -12.01 -5.95 -4.45
C VAL A 44 -10.57 -5.48 -4.70
N VAL A 45 -10.22 -5.24 -5.97
CA VAL A 45 -8.90 -4.72 -6.35
C VAL A 45 -9.04 -3.32 -6.95
N ALA A 46 -8.43 -2.34 -6.32
CA ALA A 46 -8.45 -0.94 -6.75
C ALA A 46 -7.03 -0.48 -7.10
N ASP A 47 -6.79 -0.21 -8.40
CA ASP A 47 -5.51 0.29 -8.92
C ASP A 47 -5.73 1.00 -10.26
N ASP A 48 -5.08 2.15 -10.45
CA ASP A 48 -5.27 2.99 -11.64
C ASP A 48 -4.58 2.44 -12.90
N ASN A 49 -3.63 1.52 -12.71
CA ASN A 49 -2.91 0.86 -13.77
C ASN A 49 -3.62 -0.44 -14.18
N PRO A 50 -4.20 -0.49 -15.40
CA PRO A 50 -4.95 -1.66 -15.87
C PRO A 50 -4.09 -2.92 -15.97
N VAL A 51 -2.78 -2.79 -16.21
CA VAL A 51 -1.86 -3.93 -16.26
C VAL A 51 -1.67 -4.54 -14.87
N VAL A 52 -1.59 -3.70 -13.85
CA VAL A 52 -1.39 -4.12 -12.46
C VAL A 52 -2.64 -4.80 -11.93
N ARG A 53 -3.82 -4.20 -12.15
CA ARG A 53 -5.09 -4.86 -11.81
C ARG A 53 -5.23 -6.22 -12.46
N ALA A 54 -4.97 -6.33 -13.76
CA ALA A 54 -5.04 -7.61 -14.46
C ALA A 54 -4.05 -8.62 -13.87
N GLY A 55 -2.83 -8.20 -13.56
CA GLY A 55 -1.81 -9.02 -12.90
C GLY A 55 -2.26 -9.52 -11.52
N LEU A 56 -2.73 -8.62 -10.65
CA LEU A 56 -3.28 -8.97 -9.33
C LEU A 56 -4.47 -9.92 -9.46
N GLY A 57 -5.37 -9.66 -10.41
CA GLY A 57 -6.50 -10.51 -10.74
C GLY A 57 -6.09 -11.94 -11.07
N VAL A 58 -5.06 -12.12 -11.91
CA VAL A 58 -4.50 -13.44 -12.25
C VAL A 58 -3.85 -14.11 -11.04
N LEU A 59 -3.04 -13.38 -10.27
CA LEU A 59 -2.35 -13.91 -9.09
C LEU A 59 -3.32 -14.42 -8.02
N LEU A 60 -4.43 -13.70 -7.81
CA LEU A 60 -5.46 -14.04 -6.84
C LEU A 60 -6.40 -15.14 -7.36
N SER A 61 -6.85 -15.04 -8.61
CA SER A 61 -7.80 -16.01 -9.20
C SER A 61 -7.18 -17.38 -9.45
N GLY A 62 -5.86 -17.49 -9.49
CA GLY A 62 -5.12 -18.76 -9.51
C GLY A 62 -5.26 -19.59 -8.23
N ARG A 63 -6.09 -19.18 -7.27
CA ARG A 63 -6.36 -19.86 -6.01
C ARG A 63 -7.86 -20.18 -5.89
N ALA A 64 -8.16 -21.44 -5.57
CA ALA A 64 -9.54 -21.91 -5.48
C ALA A 64 -10.33 -21.22 -4.34
N ASP A 65 -9.64 -20.72 -3.32
CA ASP A 65 -10.23 -20.10 -2.14
C ASP A 65 -10.32 -18.57 -2.22
N ILE A 66 -9.89 -17.91 -3.31
CA ILE A 66 -9.96 -16.45 -3.46
C ILE A 66 -10.69 -16.09 -4.75
N GLN A 67 -11.60 -15.12 -4.67
CA GLN A 67 -12.34 -14.57 -5.79
C GLN A 67 -12.23 -13.05 -5.81
N VAL A 68 -11.75 -12.50 -6.93
CA VAL A 68 -11.89 -11.07 -7.20
C VAL A 68 -13.33 -10.80 -7.63
N VAL A 69 -14.09 -10.06 -6.82
CA VAL A 69 -15.52 -9.80 -7.03
C VAL A 69 -15.78 -8.51 -7.78
N ALA A 70 -14.85 -7.55 -7.72
CA ALA A 70 -14.86 -6.35 -8.53
C ALA A 70 -13.47 -5.71 -8.63
N GLU A 71 -13.33 -4.86 -9.64
CA GLU A 71 -12.16 -4.01 -9.86
C GLU A 71 -12.58 -2.54 -9.83
N ALA A 72 -11.64 -1.66 -9.48
CA ALA A 72 -11.82 -0.22 -9.49
C ALA A 72 -10.57 0.50 -10.02
N ALA A 73 -10.77 1.60 -10.76
CA ALA A 73 -9.67 2.41 -11.29
C ALA A 73 -9.33 3.64 -10.43
N ASP A 74 -10.17 3.97 -9.44
CA ASP A 74 -9.94 5.03 -8.47
C ASP A 74 -10.62 4.75 -7.12
N GLY A 75 -10.38 5.62 -6.14
CA GLY A 75 -10.91 5.47 -4.79
C GLY A 75 -12.42 5.68 -4.66
N ARG A 76 -13.06 6.41 -5.61
CA ARG A 76 -14.52 6.59 -5.63
C ARG A 76 -15.17 5.27 -6.05
N GLU A 77 -14.70 4.71 -7.16
CA GLU A 77 -15.17 3.42 -7.64
C GLU A 77 -14.88 2.32 -6.61
N ALA A 78 -13.71 2.33 -5.97
CA ALA A 78 -13.36 1.38 -4.92
C ALA A 78 -14.40 1.38 -3.78
N TYR A 79 -14.86 2.56 -3.34
CA TYR A 79 -15.90 2.70 -2.34
C TYR A 79 -17.25 2.15 -2.81
N GLU A 80 -17.68 2.51 -4.01
CA GLU A 80 -18.94 2.04 -4.60
C GLU A 80 -18.96 0.51 -4.75
N ARG A 81 -17.88 -0.08 -5.29
CA ARG A 81 -17.72 -1.54 -5.42
C ARG A 81 -17.69 -2.24 -4.06
N THR A 82 -17.08 -1.63 -3.05
CA THR A 82 -17.03 -2.20 -1.70
C THR A 82 -18.42 -2.23 -1.07
N LEU A 83 -19.23 -1.19 -1.28
CA LEU A 83 -20.63 -1.17 -0.83
C LEU A 83 -21.50 -2.19 -1.56
N GLU A 84 -21.37 -2.26 -2.90
CA GLU A 84 -22.14 -3.17 -3.75
C GLU A 84 -21.81 -4.63 -3.46
N HIS A 85 -20.52 -4.96 -3.42
CA HIS A 85 -20.09 -6.34 -3.35
C HIS A 85 -19.84 -6.82 -1.93
N ARG A 86 -19.66 -5.97 -0.92
CA ARG A 86 -19.34 -6.39 0.47
C ARG A 86 -18.18 -7.42 0.50
N PRO A 87 -16.99 -7.05 0.02
CA PRO A 87 -15.84 -7.96 0.02
C PRO A 87 -15.37 -8.26 1.44
N ASP A 88 -14.64 -9.37 1.58
CA ASP A 88 -13.91 -9.71 2.80
C ASP A 88 -12.65 -8.85 2.97
N VAL A 89 -12.01 -8.46 1.86
CA VAL A 89 -10.79 -7.63 1.86
C VAL A 89 -10.80 -6.70 0.65
N VAL A 90 -10.33 -5.47 0.84
CA VAL A 90 -10.06 -4.52 -0.26
C VAL A 90 -8.55 -4.37 -0.45
N LEU A 91 -8.07 -4.62 -1.67
CA LEU A 91 -6.71 -4.30 -2.08
C LEU A 91 -6.73 -2.91 -2.72
N LEU A 92 -6.01 -1.96 -2.13
CA LEU A 92 -6.14 -0.55 -2.47
C LEU A 92 -4.79 0.08 -2.79
N ASP A 93 -4.59 0.50 -4.04
CA ASP A 93 -3.44 1.32 -4.40
C ASP A 93 -3.51 2.71 -3.75
N VAL A 94 -2.38 3.18 -3.26
CA VAL A 94 -2.25 4.51 -2.65
C VAL A 94 -2.45 5.62 -3.68
N ARG A 95 -1.96 5.46 -4.91
CA ARG A 95 -1.72 6.53 -5.88
C ARG A 95 -2.63 6.45 -7.10
N MET A 96 -3.93 6.52 -6.86
CA MET A 96 -4.93 6.60 -7.93
C MET A 96 -5.32 8.06 -8.27
N PRO A 97 -5.73 8.35 -9.52
CA PRO A 97 -6.25 9.65 -9.93
C PRO A 97 -7.66 9.90 -9.37
N GLY A 98 -8.06 11.16 -9.26
CA GLY A 98 -9.36 11.51 -8.67
C GLY A 98 -9.31 11.36 -7.15
N VAL A 99 -10.02 10.36 -6.62
CA VAL A 99 -9.93 10.01 -5.19
C VAL A 99 -8.80 9.02 -5.02
N ASP A 100 -7.76 9.40 -4.28
CA ASP A 100 -6.62 8.53 -4.01
C ASP A 100 -6.93 7.51 -2.89
N GLY A 101 -6.07 6.48 -2.76
CA GLY A 101 -6.29 5.40 -1.79
C GLY A 101 -6.28 5.89 -0.35
N ILE A 102 -5.42 6.86 0.00
CA ILE A 102 -5.35 7.43 1.34
C ILE A 102 -6.66 8.18 1.69
N SER A 103 -7.21 8.94 0.75
CA SER A 103 -8.48 9.65 0.94
C SER A 103 -9.68 8.69 1.00
N ALA A 104 -9.63 7.58 0.26
CA ALA A 104 -10.68 6.56 0.26
C ALA A 104 -10.65 5.68 1.54
N LEU A 105 -9.46 5.42 2.08
CA LEU A 105 -9.22 4.46 3.16
C LEU A 105 -10.16 4.63 4.38
N PRO A 106 -10.37 5.82 4.96
CA PRO A 106 -11.26 6.00 6.13
C PRO A 106 -12.71 5.57 5.88
N HIS A 107 -13.15 5.64 4.62
CA HIS A 107 -14.50 5.26 4.21
C HIS A 107 -14.62 3.76 3.93
N LEU A 108 -13.51 3.10 3.60
CA LEU A 108 -13.44 1.68 3.27
C LEU A 108 -13.26 0.81 4.52
N VAL A 109 -12.41 1.22 5.48
CA VAL A 109 -12.13 0.46 6.71
C VAL A 109 -13.37 0.22 7.58
N GLY A 110 -14.38 1.10 7.47
CA GLY A 110 -15.67 0.92 8.14
C GLY A 110 -16.56 -0.15 7.51
N ILE A 111 -16.20 -0.66 6.33
CA ILE A 111 -16.98 -1.64 5.55
C ILE A 111 -16.25 -2.98 5.49
N ALA A 112 -14.94 -2.97 5.19
CA ALA A 112 -14.11 -4.16 5.08
C ALA A 112 -12.64 -3.85 5.42
N PRO A 113 -11.85 -4.83 5.92
CA PRO A 113 -10.40 -4.71 6.05
C PRO A 113 -9.71 -4.28 4.75
N VAL A 114 -8.75 -3.36 4.84
CA VAL A 114 -8.05 -2.81 3.67
C VAL A 114 -6.56 -3.18 3.72
N LEU A 115 -6.09 -3.83 2.66
CA LEU A 115 -4.68 -4.08 2.38
C LEU A 115 -4.16 -3.04 1.39
N MET A 116 -3.25 -2.18 1.85
CA MET A 116 -2.70 -1.13 1.01
C MET A 116 -1.62 -1.66 0.08
N LEU A 117 -1.63 -1.17 -1.15
CA LEU A 117 -0.69 -1.44 -2.21
C LEU A 117 0.01 -0.12 -2.58
N THR A 118 1.33 -0.14 -2.75
CA THR A 118 2.04 1.06 -3.20
C THR A 118 3.25 0.72 -4.05
N TYR A 119 3.66 1.62 -4.92
CA TYR A 119 4.98 1.61 -5.56
C TYR A 119 6.03 2.42 -4.78
N SER A 120 5.59 3.23 -3.83
CA SER A 120 6.45 4.17 -3.10
C SER A 120 6.90 3.61 -1.76
N ARG A 121 8.21 3.75 -1.49
CA ARG A 121 8.84 3.46 -0.19
C ARG A 121 8.78 4.62 0.80
N GLU A 122 8.00 5.67 0.51
CA GLU A 122 7.93 6.87 1.34
C GLU A 122 7.31 6.56 2.71
N SER A 123 8.08 6.78 3.79
CA SER A 123 7.69 6.47 5.17
C SER A 123 6.42 7.18 5.63
N GLU A 124 6.22 8.42 5.20
CA GLU A 124 5.07 9.24 5.59
C GLU A 124 3.74 8.67 5.08
N ILE A 125 3.75 8.07 3.88
CA ILE A 125 2.56 7.45 3.30
C ILE A 125 2.19 6.19 4.06
N VAL A 126 3.20 5.37 4.39
CA VAL A 126 3.02 4.13 5.17
C VAL A 126 2.42 4.48 6.53
N HIS A 127 2.99 5.48 7.20
CA HIS A 127 2.52 5.95 8.50
C HIS A 127 1.07 6.44 8.44
N GLU A 128 0.75 7.31 7.48
CA GLU A 128 -0.60 7.85 7.35
C GLU A 128 -1.63 6.75 7.06
N ALA A 129 -1.31 5.81 6.17
CA ALA A 129 -2.19 4.68 5.89
C ALA A 129 -2.49 3.84 7.14
N LEU A 130 -1.46 3.58 7.95
CA LEU A 130 -1.62 2.82 9.20
C LEU A 130 -2.47 3.57 10.22
N ARG A 131 -2.24 4.87 10.38
CA ARG A 131 -3.01 5.74 11.28
C ARG A 131 -4.50 5.77 10.92
N LEU A 132 -4.81 5.69 9.62
CA LEU A 132 -6.17 5.64 9.09
C LEU A 132 -6.81 4.24 9.12
N GLY A 133 -6.09 3.22 9.63
CA GLY A 133 -6.65 1.89 9.92
C GLY A 133 -6.40 0.84 8.84
N ALA A 134 -5.39 1.02 7.98
CA ALA A 134 -5.00 -0.05 7.05
C ALA A 134 -4.66 -1.35 7.81
N GLY A 135 -5.26 -2.46 7.37
CA GLY A 135 -5.02 -3.80 7.92
C GLY A 135 -3.72 -4.44 7.44
N GLY A 136 -3.03 -3.83 6.49
CA GLY A 136 -1.72 -4.26 6.02
C GLY A 136 -1.19 -3.33 4.95
N TYR A 137 0.08 -3.49 4.59
CA TYR A 137 0.74 -2.62 3.61
C TYR A 137 1.84 -3.36 2.84
N LEU A 138 1.69 -3.43 1.51
CA LEU A 138 2.65 -4.09 0.61
C LEU A 138 3.23 -3.12 -0.42
N VAL A 139 4.55 -3.19 -0.59
CA VAL A 139 5.28 -2.45 -1.63
C VAL A 139 5.43 -3.30 -2.88
N HIS A 140 4.99 -2.78 -4.03
CA HIS A 140 5.08 -3.41 -5.34
C HIS A 140 6.53 -3.77 -5.68
N GLY A 141 6.72 -4.99 -6.19
CA GLY A 141 8.03 -5.54 -6.51
C GLY A 141 8.79 -6.14 -5.33
N GLU A 142 8.31 -6.00 -4.09
CA GLU A 142 8.94 -6.57 -2.88
C GLU A 142 8.20 -7.81 -2.34
N PHE A 143 7.10 -8.20 -2.97
CA PHE A 143 6.34 -9.38 -2.60
C PHE A 143 6.19 -10.36 -3.77
N THR A 144 6.13 -11.64 -3.42
CA THR A 144 5.79 -12.73 -4.32
C THR A 144 4.28 -12.95 -4.37
N ALA A 145 3.79 -13.69 -5.37
CA ALA A 145 2.39 -14.09 -5.46
C ALA A 145 1.88 -14.78 -4.18
N ASN A 146 2.69 -15.66 -3.59
CA ASN A 146 2.32 -16.35 -2.37
C ASN A 146 2.26 -15.41 -1.16
N GLN A 147 3.16 -14.43 -1.07
CA GLN A 147 3.11 -13.40 -0.02
C GLN A 147 1.87 -12.50 -0.15
N LEU A 148 1.49 -12.12 -1.38
CA LEU A 148 0.25 -11.39 -1.62
C LEU A 148 -0.96 -12.20 -1.12
N VAL A 149 -1.06 -13.47 -1.54
CA VAL A 149 -2.16 -14.37 -1.14
C VAL A 149 -2.23 -14.53 0.38
N GLN A 150 -1.09 -14.72 1.05
CA GLN A 150 -1.08 -14.80 2.51
C GLN A 150 -1.46 -13.47 3.16
N ALA A 151 -1.00 -12.33 2.63
CA ALA A 151 -1.39 -11.02 3.13
C ALA A 151 -2.91 -10.79 3.08
N VAL A 152 -3.58 -11.21 2.00
CA VAL A 152 -5.04 -11.11 1.89
C VAL A 152 -5.71 -11.96 2.97
N ARG A 153 -5.26 -13.21 3.17
CA ARG A 153 -5.80 -14.10 4.20
C ARG A 153 -5.58 -13.57 5.62
N ASP A 154 -4.37 -13.10 5.90
CA ASP A 154 -4.01 -12.50 7.18
C ASP A 154 -4.84 -11.24 7.47
N THR A 155 -5.01 -10.38 6.47
CA THR A 155 -5.81 -9.15 6.59
C THR A 155 -7.27 -9.47 6.92
N LYS A 156 -7.85 -10.52 6.33
CA LYS A 156 -9.20 -11.02 6.68
C LYS A 156 -9.29 -11.38 8.16
N ASP A 157 -8.28 -12.07 8.68
CA ASP A 157 -8.23 -12.53 10.06
C ASP A 157 -7.80 -11.43 11.05
N GLY A 158 -7.62 -10.18 10.60
CA GLY A 158 -7.16 -9.06 11.42
C GLY A 158 -5.67 -9.12 11.77
N ARG A 159 -4.89 -9.98 11.10
CA ARG A 159 -3.43 -10.05 11.25
C ARG A 159 -2.78 -9.07 10.29
N ALA A 160 -2.07 -8.09 10.84
CA ALA A 160 -1.40 -7.09 10.03
C ALA A 160 -0.19 -7.69 9.31
N ASN A 161 -0.09 -7.46 8.00
CA ASN A 161 1.03 -7.91 7.17
C ASN A 161 1.74 -6.74 6.48
N PHE A 162 3.07 -6.78 6.47
CA PHE A 162 3.93 -5.70 5.99
C PHE A 162 5.12 -6.24 5.18
N THR A 163 5.51 -5.56 4.10
CA THR A 163 6.85 -5.75 3.55
C THR A 163 7.91 -5.20 4.51
N VAL A 164 9.16 -5.67 4.40
CA VAL A 164 10.27 -5.22 5.26
C VAL A 164 10.41 -3.69 5.23
N THR A 165 10.32 -3.09 4.05
CA THR A 165 10.38 -1.63 3.90
C THR A 165 9.25 -0.90 4.63
N ALA A 166 8.03 -1.44 4.60
CA ALA A 166 6.89 -0.86 5.31
C ALA A 166 7.04 -1.02 6.83
N ALA A 167 7.55 -2.16 7.29
CA ALA A 167 7.85 -2.41 8.69
C ALA A 167 8.98 -1.50 9.20
N ASP A 168 10.04 -1.30 8.43
CA ASP A 168 11.15 -0.40 8.77
C ASP A 168 10.69 1.06 8.83
N ALA A 169 9.84 1.50 7.90
CA ALA A 169 9.23 2.83 7.95
C ALA A 169 8.41 3.04 9.23
N LEU A 170 7.61 2.03 9.61
CA LEU A 170 6.84 2.05 10.86
C LEU A 170 7.77 2.10 12.09
N LEU A 171 8.80 1.26 12.15
CA LEU A 171 9.76 1.20 13.25
C LEU A 171 10.59 2.48 13.37
N ALA A 172 11.03 3.04 12.24
CA ALA A 172 11.71 4.33 12.20
C ALA A 172 10.80 5.41 12.79
N HIS A 173 9.52 5.43 12.41
CA HIS A 173 8.55 6.38 12.96
C HIS A 173 8.32 6.18 14.46
N MET A 174 8.17 4.95 14.95
CA MET A 174 8.03 4.70 16.40
C MET A 174 9.23 5.19 17.21
N ARG A 175 10.42 5.26 16.60
CA ARG A 175 11.63 5.83 17.20
C ARG A 175 11.69 7.36 17.14
N HIS A 176 10.94 7.99 16.23
CA HIS A 176 10.92 9.44 15.97
C HIS A 176 9.66 10.14 16.51
N GLY A 177 8.56 9.41 16.71
CA GLY A 177 7.43 9.85 17.53
C GLY A 177 7.93 10.06 18.95
N ALA A 178 7.67 11.25 19.49
CA ALA A 178 8.28 11.78 20.71
C ALA A 178 8.55 10.71 21.79
N PRO A 179 9.71 10.74 22.49
CA PRO A 179 9.81 10.00 23.73
C PRO A 179 8.59 10.41 24.57
N PRO A 180 7.91 9.47 25.29
CA PRO A 180 6.93 9.89 26.28
C PRO A 180 7.63 10.97 27.09
N GLN A 181 7.00 12.15 27.24
CA GLN A 181 7.55 13.15 28.14
C GLN A 181 7.75 12.42 29.46
N ARG A 182 9.00 12.05 29.74
CA ARG A 182 9.43 11.68 31.08
C ARG A 182 9.35 13.01 31.79
N GLY A 183 8.15 13.34 32.27
CA GLY A 183 8.03 14.26 33.37
C GLY A 183 9.03 13.82 34.44
N PRO A 184 9.62 14.75 35.21
CA PRO A 184 10.51 14.37 36.29
C PRO A 184 9.82 13.28 37.11
N LEU A 185 10.52 12.16 37.32
CA LEU A 185 10.02 11.12 38.23
C LEU A 185 9.64 11.82 39.54
N PRO A 186 8.45 11.61 40.10
CA PRO A 186 8.09 12.22 41.37
C PRO A 186 9.17 11.89 42.40
N GLU A 187 9.72 12.93 43.03
CA GLU A 187 10.75 12.81 44.06
C GLU A 187 10.21 11.88 45.16
N GLY A 188 10.78 10.68 45.27
CA GLY A 188 10.37 9.72 46.30
C GLY A 188 10.72 8.26 46.04
N LEU A 189 10.92 7.82 44.79
CA LEU A 189 11.18 6.40 44.51
C LEU A 189 12.66 5.96 44.56
N GLY A 190 13.57 6.82 45.03
CA GLY A 190 15.00 6.51 45.15
C GLY A 190 15.53 6.30 46.57
N SER A 191 14.72 6.55 47.61
CA SER A 191 15.23 6.65 48.99
C SER A 191 15.37 5.30 49.73
N ALA A 192 15.01 4.17 49.12
CA ALA A 192 14.98 2.90 49.84
C ALA A 192 16.30 2.09 49.77
N LEU A 193 17.32 2.52 49.02
CA LEU A 193 18.52 1.69 48.82
C LEU A 193 19.85 2.46 48.74
N ALA A 194 20.05 3.47 49.59
CA ALA A 194 21.35 4.13 49.71
C ALA A 194 21.80 4.25 51.18
N THR A 195 22.39 3.17 51.69
CA THR A 195 23.20 3.21 52.92
C THR A 195 24.62 2.78 52.60
N ALA A 196 25.50 3.74 52.27
CA ALA A 196 26.95 3.67 52.54
C ALA A 196 27.64 5.02 52.25
N PRO A 197 28.66 5.42 53.03
CA PRO A 197 29.19 6.79 53.06
C PRO A 197 30.32 7.04 52.05
N ALA A 198 30.46 8.32 51.67
CA ALA A 198 31.49 8.83 50.74
C ALA A 198 32.89 8.91 51.39
N PRO A 199 33.99 8.75 50.61
CA PRO A 199 35.34 9.08 51.07
C PRO A 199 35.79 10.50 50.64
N PRO A 200 36.80 11.10 51.31
CA PRO A 200 37.22 12.50 51.13
C PRO A 200 38.30 12.69 50.06
N PRO A 201 38.65 13.94 49.65
CA PRO A 201 39.63 14.21 48.59
C PRO A 201 41.04 14.53 49.13
N PRO A 202 42.09 14.33 48.32
CA PRO A 202 43.29 15.18 48.38
C PRO A 202 43.77 15.61 46.97
N HIS A 203 44.00 16.90 46.69
CA HIS A 203 45.20 17.76 46.87
C HIS A 203 46.01 17.99 45.57
N ILE A 204 46.43 19.25 45.41
CA ILE A 204 47.06 19.92 44.27
C ILE A 204 48.58 19.66 44.22
N ALA A 205 49.18 19.49 43.03
CA ALA A 205 50.56 19.91 42.68
C ALA A 205 50.86 19.80 41.15
N GLU A 206 51.35 20.90 40.57
CA GLU A 206 52.01 21.10 39.24
C GLU A 206 53.48 20.56 39.24
N PRO A 207 54.39 20.78 38.25
CA PRO A 207 54.34 20.99 36.77
C PRO A 207 55.45 20.20 35.95
N SER A 208 55.50 20.42 34.61
CA SER A 208 56.68 20.37 33.71
C SER A 208 57.20 18.96 33.27
N GLU A 209 57.65 18.66 32.04
CA GLU A 209 58.50 19.36 31.07
C GLU A 209 58.42 18.74 29.63
N SER A 210 58.59 19.62 28.62
CA SER A 210 59.47 19.51 27.42
C SER A 210 59.19 18.47 26.30
N LEU A 211 59.41 18.69 24.99
CA LEU A 211 60.07 19.75 24.19
C LEU A 211 59.80 19.50 22.68
N SER A 212 59.88 20.57 21.85
CA SER A 212 60.16 20.60 20.39
C SER A 212 59.06 20.12 19.42
N GLN A 213 58.71 20.79 18.29
CA GLN A 213 59.47 21.69 17.41
C GLN A 213 58.54 22.49 16.46
N LEU A 214 59.02 23.65 16.02
CA LEU A 214 58.38 24.64 15.13
C LEU A 214 58.45 24.30 13.62
N GLN A 215 57.31 24.51 12.91
CA GLN A 215 57.08 25.05 11.52
C GLN A 215 57.75 24.38 10.29
N PRO A 216 57.32 24.61 9.00
CA PRO A 216 56.43 25.65 8.44
C PRO A 216 55.40 25.21 7.33
N VAL A 217 54.75 26.24 6.76
CA VAL A 217 53.73 26.31 5.69
C VAL A 217 54.29 26.06 4.27
N VAL A 218 53.58 25.33 3.40
CA VAL A 218 53.15 25.70 2.01
C VAL A 218 52.61 24.49 1.21
N GLY A 219 51.44 24.69 0.61
CA GLY A 219 51.13 24.30 -0.77
C GLY A 219 50.85 22.83 -1.09
N GLN A 220 49.58 22.51 -1.36
CA GLN A 220 49.21 21.84 -2.60
C GLN A 220 47.72 22.03 -2.92
N SER A 221 47.50 22.60 -4.09
CA SER A 221 46.23 22.83 -4.76
C SER A 221 45.40 21.55 -4.86
N SER A 222 44.21 21.56 -4.28
CA SER A 222 43.14 20.64 -4.68
C SER A 222 42.28 21.35 -5.73
N VAL A 223 42.54 20.93 -6.97
CA VAL A 223 41.69 21.05 -8.16
C VAL A 223 40.20 21.23 -7.85
N SER A 224 39.67 22.34 -8.35
CA SER A 224 38.26 22.64 -8.49
C SER A 224 37.57 21.60 -9.38
N GLY A 225 36.86 20.67 -8.75
CA GLY A 225 35.75 19.95 -9.36
C GLY A 225 34.47 20.44 -8.71
N GLY A 226 33.71 21.27 -9.43
CA GLY A 226 32.47 21.86 -8.93
C GLY A 226 31.48 20.79 -8.52
N SER A 227 31.32 20.57 -7.22
CA SER A 227 30.17 19.88 -6.67
C SER A 227 28.98 20.80 -6.92
N VAL A 228 28.22 20.49 -7.97
CA VAL A 228 26.90 21.10 -8.22
C VAL A 228 26.09 20.84 -6.97
N SER A 229 25.91 21.89 -6.17
CA SER A 229 25.14 21.84 -4.93
C SER A 229 23.74 21.39 -5.30
N THR A 230 23.33 20.20 -4.86
CA THR A 230 21.96 19.73 -5.00
C THR A 230 21.03 20.74 -4.31
N PRO A 231 20.23 21.54 -5.05
CA PRO A 231 19.42 22.55 -4.42
C PRO A 231 18.27 21.87 -3.69
N ASN A 232 18.37 21.90 -2.37
CA ASN A 232 17.26 22.24 -1.50
C ASN A 232 15.99 21.36 -1.56
N ARG A 233 16.16 20.05 -1.30
CA ARG A 233 15.07 19.14 -0.88
C ARG A 233 14.18 19.75 0.20
N GLN A 234 14.75 20.56 1.11
CA GLN A 234 14.02 21.16 2.23
C GLN A 234 13.28 22.47 1.90
N GLN A 235 13.63 23.20 0.82
CA GLN A 235 12.97 24.49 0.52
C GLN A 235 11.50 24.34 0.13
N TYR A 236 11.19 23.25 -0.58
CA TYR A 236 9.94 23.12 -1.33
C TYR A 236 9.04 22.00 -0.80
N GLY A 237 9.44 21.32 0.29
CA GLY A 237 8.65 20.23 0.88
C GLY A 237 8.38 19.08 -0.10
N LEU A 238 9.31 18.84 -1.03
CA LEU A 238 9.20 17.76 -2.01
C LEU A 238 9.60 16.43 -1.37
N SER A 239 8.85 15.39 -1.70
CA SER A 239 9.21 14.03 -1.29
C SER A 239 10.42 13.52 -2.06
N SER A 240 11.06 12.45 -1.55
CA SER A 240 12.23 11.84 -2.22
C SER A 240 11.93 11.48 -3.67
N ARG A 241 10.72 11.00 -3.96
CA ARG A 241 10.31 10.64 -5.32
C ARG A 241 10.01 11.86 -6.19
N GLU A 242 9.42 12.89 -5.61
CA GLU A 242 9.20 14.16 -6.30
C GLU A 242 10.53 14.82 -6.70
N VAL A 243 11.55 14.72 -5.85
CA VAL A 243 12.92 15.17 -6.17
C VAL A 243 13.51 14.37 -7.33
N GLU A 244 13.45 13.04 -7.29
CA GLU A 244 13.92 12.20 -8.39
C GLU A 244 13.23 12.54 -9.71
N VAL A 245 11.91 12.68 -9.69
CA VAL A 245 11.14 13.09 -10.87
C VAL A 245 11.53 14.51 -11.30
N MET A 246 11.77 15.43 -10.38
CA MET A 246 12.20 16.80 -10.69
C MET A 246 13.61 16.86 -11.29
N ASP A 247 14.54 16.01 -10.85
CA ASP A 247 15.88 15.89 -11.44
C ASP A 247 15.82 15.33 -12.87
N LEU A 248 14.95 14.34 -13.12
CA LEU A 248 14.70 13.84 -14.47
C LEU A 248 14.04 14.91 -15.36
N ILE A 249 13.18 15.75 -14.79
CA ILE A 249 12.58 16.89 -15.50
C ILE A 249 13.64 17.93 -15.86
N ALA A 250 14.52 18.27 -14.92
CA ALA A 250 15.58 19.27 -15.06
C ALA A 250 16.68 18.81 -16.03
N SER A 251 16.93 17.51 -16.14
CA SER A 251 17.80 16.92 -17.16
C SER A 251 17.18 16.84 -18.55
N GLY A 252 15.94 17.31 -18.72
CA GLY A 252 15.29 17.44 -20.03
C GLY A 252 14.53 16.21 -20.50
N MET A 253 14.30 15.21 -19.65
CA MET A 253 13.57 14.00 -20.06
C MET A 253 12.09 14.25 -20.30
N SER A 254 11.54 13.69 -21.38
CA SER A 254 10.11 13.72 -21.66
C SER A 254 9.31 12.86 -20.67
N ASN A 255 8.00 13.09 -20.55
CA ASN A 255 7.15 12.31 -19.64
C ASN A 255 7.18 10.81 -19.93
N GLN A 256 7.30 10.42 -21.21
CA GLN A 256 7.42 9.03 -21.63
C GLN A 256 8.76 8.42 -21.21
N GLN A 257 9.86 9.18 -21.33
CA GLN A 257 11.18 8.73 -20.87
C GLN A 257 11.23 8.61 -19.36
N ILE A 258 10.67 9.57 -18.63
CA ILE A 258 10.55 9.51 -17.17
C ILE A 258 9.75 8.27 -16.79
N ALA A 259 8.61 8.00 -17.44
CA ALA A 259 7.78 6.82 -17.20
C ALA A 259 8.58 5.52 -17.36
N ALA A 260 9.36 5.41 -18.42
CA ALA A 260 10.23 4.27 -18.67
C ALA A 260 11.34 4.12 -17.61
N THR A 261 12.05 5.21 -17.28
CA THR A 261 13.12 5.21 -16.26
C THR A 261 12.60 4.89 -14.86
N CYS A 262 11.38 5.35 -14.57
CA CYS A 262 10.73 5.22 -13.29
C CYS A 262 9.88 3.96 -13.14
N PHE A 263 9.72 3.17 -14.20
CA PHE A 263 8.83 2.00 -14.29
C PHE A 263 7.39 2.29 -13.84
N ILE A 264 6.86 3.45 -14.22
CA ILE A 264 5.49 3.90 -13.93
C ILE A 264 4.77 4.34 -15.21
N SER A 265 3.46 4.53 -15.16
CA SER A 265 2.70 5.00 -16.33
C SER A 265 2.97 6.49 -16.62
N GLU A 266 2.84 6.91 -17.89
CA GLU A 266 2.97 8.32 -18.27
C GLU A 266 1.91 9.20 -17.57
N LYS A 267 0.74 8.64 -17.27
CA LYS A 267 -0.31 9.31 -16.49
C LYS A 267 0.15 9.55 -15.05
N THR A 268 0.77 8.55 -14.42
CA THR A 268 1.34 8.66 -13.07
C THR A 268 2.47 9.71 -13.05
N VAL A 269 3.31 9.78 -14.10
CA VAL A 269 4.31 10.85 -14.26
C VAL A 269 3.66 12.23 -14.32
N LYS A 270 2.61 12.41 -15.13
CA LYS A 270 1.87 13.69 -15.19
C LYS A 270 1.29 14.08 -13.83
N ASN A 271 0.82 13.11 -13.05
CA ASN A 271 0.34 13.35 -11.69
C ASN A 271 1.46 13.81 -10.74
N HIS A 272 2.63 13.17 -10.79
CA HIS A 272 3.81 13.62 -10.04
C HIS A 272 4.21 15.04 -10.44
N ILE A 273 4.26 15.35 -11.74
CA ILE A 273 4.56 16.69 -12.26
C ILE A 273 3.58 17.73 -11.71
N ASN A 274 2.28 17.47 -11.73
CA ASN A 274 1.27 18.42 -11.23
C ASN A 274 1.45 18.71 -9.74
N ARG A 275 1.75 17.68 -8.92
CA ARG A 275 2.01 17.85 -7.48
C ARG A 275 3.28 18.66 -7.24
N ILE A 276 4.35 18.35 -7.97
CA ILE A 276 5.62 19.09 -7.93
C ILE A 276 5.38 20.56 -8.28
N PHE A 277 4.68 20.84 -9.38
CA PHE A 277 4.39 22.21 -9.84
C PHE A 277 3.54 22.98 -8.83
N THR A 278 2.55 22.33 -8.21
CA THR A 278 1.74 22.92 -7.15
C THR A 278 2.61 23.31 -5.94
N LYS A 279 3.51 22.43 -5.50
CA LYS A 279 4.41 22.70 -4.36
C LYS A 279 5.47 23.77 -4.67
N LEU A 280 6.01 23.76 -5.88
CA LEU A 280 6.93 24.79 -6.39
C LEU A 280 6.23 26.08 -6.81
N HIS A 281 4.90 26.15 -6.70
CA HIS A 281 4.08 27.29 -7.14
C HIS A 281 4.36 27.71 -8.59
N SER A 282 4.68 26.74 -9.44
CA SER A 282 5.05 26.95 -10.84
C SER A 282 3.90 26.54 -11.75
N ALA A 283 3.57 27.38 -12.72
CA ALA A 283 2.53 27.07 -13.71
C ALA A 283 3.10 26.33 -14.93
N THR A 284 4.41 26.44 -15.17
CA THR A 284 5.06 25.88 -16.35
C THR A 284 6.28 25.04 -16.02
N ARG A 285 6.62 24.11 -16.93
CA ARG A 285 7.80 23.25 -16.80
C ARG A 285 9.09 24.05 -16.71
N SER A 286 9.24 25.08 -17.52
CA SER A 286 10.44 25.94 -17.53
C SER A 286 10.58 26.72 -16.23
N GLU A 287 9.47 27.22 -15.68
CA GLU A 287 9.45 27.89 -14.38
C GLU A 287 9.83 26.95 -13.24
N ALA A 288 9.27 25.73 -13.20
CA ALA A 288 9.62 24.73 -12.21
C ALA A 288 11.11 24.36 -12.28
N ILE A 289 11.68 24.20 -13.48
CA ILE A 289 13.11 23.95 -13.68
C ILE A 289 13.95 25.13 -13.18
N ALA A 290 13.53 26.37 -13.44
CA ALA A 290 14.23 27.56 -12.96
C ALA A 290 14.21 27.65 -11.42
N HIS A 291 13.08 27.33 -10.78
CA HIS A 291 12.98 27.27 -9.32
C HIS A 291 13.83 26.16 -8.71
N TRP A 292 13.89 24.99 -9.38
CA TRP A 292 14.69 23.86 -8.96
C TRP A 292 16.18 24.12 -9.06
N LEU A 293 16.64 24.71 -10.17
CA LEU A 293 18.06 25.03 -10.40
C LEU A 293 18.50 26.31 -9.68
N GLY A 294 17.59 27.01 -8.98
CA GLY A 294 17.88 28.28 -8.33
C GLY A 294 18.19 29.42 -9.30
N THR A 295 17.85 29.27 -10.58
CA THR A 295 18.04 30.27 -11.64
C THR A 295 16.81 31.16 -11.85
N ALA A 296 15.71 30.88 -11.15
CA ALA A 296 14.52 31.72 -11.16
C ALA A 296 14.87 33.14 -10.68
N PRO A 297 14.50 34.20 -11.42
CA PRO A 297 14.69 35.56 -10.96
C PRO A 297 13.91 35.74 -9.65
N ARG A 298 14.61 36.10 -8.56
CA ARG A 298 13.96 36.44 -7.29
C ARG A 298 12.99 37.58 -7.55
N ASN A 299 11.69 37.29 -7.49
CA ASN A 299 10.65 38.30 -7.66
C ASN A 299 10.67 39.21 -6.41
N PRO A 300 11.03 40.50 -6.50
CA PRO A 300 11.24 41.36 -5.33
C PRO A 300 9.94 41.85 -4.68
N GLY A 301 8.84 41.09 -4.78
CA GLY A 301 7.49 41.61 -4.51
C GLY A 301 6.56 40.75 -3.66
N ARG A 302 7.03 39.67 -3.02
CA ARG A 302 6.16 38.91 -2.11
C ARG A 302 6.96 38.32 -0.95
N GLN A 303 6.86 38.97 0.21
CA GLN A 303 7.18 38.40 1.51
C GLN A 303 5.89 37.85 2.15
N PRO A 304 6.01 36.88 3.08
CA PRO A 304 4.93 36.00 3.56
C PRO A 304 3.83 36.71 4.35
#